data_AF-A0A527Z7G4-F1
#
_entry.id   AF-A0A527Z7G4-F1
#
_cell.length_a   1.000
_cell.length_b   1.000
_cell.length_c   1.000
_cell.angle_alpha   90.00
_cell.angle_beta   90.00
_cell.angle_gamma   90.00
#
_symmetry.space_group_name_H-M   'P 1'
#
loop_
_entity.id
_entity.type
_entity.pdbx_description
1 polymer ?
#
loop_
_entity_poly.entity_id
_entity_poly.type
_entity_poly.pdbx_seq_one_letter_code
_entity_poly.pdbx_strand_id
1 'polypeptide(L)'
;MWDRDTPSICVALRGLVGEEVTVKAADRDLHSGLYGGAAANPIRILARILADIHDEDGRVTIPGFYDGVEETPSQILNSWQTLGETAETFLGP
;
A
#
# COMPACT_ATOMS: atom_id res chain seq x y z
N MET A 1 -6.96 3.69 18.41
CA MET A 1 -6.82 3.29 19.83
C MET A 1 -7.79 2.15 20.05
N TRP A 2 -7.37 1.10 20.76
CA TRP A 2 -8.06 -0.20 20.81
C TRP A 2 -9.51 -0.10 21.33
N ASP A 3 -9.74 0.56 22.47
CA ASP A 3 -11.07 0.97 22.92
C ASP A 3 -10.98 2.28 23.72
N ARG A 4 -12.13 2.83 24.15
CA ARG A 4 -12.21 4.13 24.83
C ARG A 4 -11.74 4.09 26.28
N ASP A 5 -11.94 2.96 26.96
CA ASP A 5 -11.80 2.82 28.42
C ASP A 5 -10.45 2.19 28.81
N THR A 6 -9.78 1.52 27.87
CA THR A 6 -8.49 0.86 28.09
C THR A 6 -7.30 1.75 27.70
N PRO A 7 -6.40 2.09 28.63
CA PRO A 7 -5.17 2.81 28.31
C PRO A 7 -4.24 1.93 27.46
N SER A 8 -3.52 2.55 26.52
CA SER A 8 -2.59 1.85 25.63
C SER A 8 -1.19 2.48 25.67
N ILE A 9 -0.18 1.64 25.46
CA ILE A 9 1.23 2.04 25.31
C ILE A 9 1.68 1.61 23.92
N CYS A 10 2.12 2.56 23.11
CA CYS A 10 2.74 2.25 21.82
C CYS A 10 4.21 1.88 22.03
N VAL A 11 4.58 0.64 21.72
CA VAL A 11 5.94 0.11 21.94
C VAL A 11 6.77 0.02 20.66
N ALA A 12 6.14 0.10 19.49
CA ALA A 12 6.80 0.00 18.20
C ALA A 12 5.96 0.68 17.10
N LEU A 13 6.65 1.11 16.03
CA LEU A 13 6.06 1.66 14.81
C LEU A 13 6.68 0.96 13.60
N ARG A 14 5.97 1.01 12.47
CA ARG A 14 6.52 0.56 11.19
C ARG A 14 7.57 1.55 10.69
N GLY A 15 8.55 1.05 9.94
CA GLY A 15 9.41 1.91 9.12
C GLY A 15 8.63 2.52 7.95
N LEU A 16 9.23 3.50 7.28
CA LEU A 16 8.68 4.15 6.09
C LEU A 16 9.80 4.38 5.07
N VAL A 17 9.49 4.10 3.81
CA VAL A 17 10.31 4.47 2.65
C VAL A 17 9.44 5.35 1.76
N GLY A 18 9.98 6.50 1.36
CA GLY A 18 9.36 7.42 0.42
C GLY A 18 10.21 7.51 -0.83
N GLU A 19 9.59 7.35 -2.00
CA GLU A 19 10.25 7.40 -3.29
C GLU A 19 9.47 8.31 -4.25
N GLU A 20 10.18 8.95 -5.18
CA GLU A 20 9.59 9.77 -6.23
C GLU A 20 9.85 9.16 -7.60
N VAL A 21 8.78 8.96 -8.37
CA VAL A 21 8.87 8.42 -9.74
C VAL A 21 8.40 9.45 -10.74
N THR A 22 9.31 9.91 -11.59
CA THR A 22 9.00 10.84 -12.69
C THR A 22 8.88 10.09 -14.01
N VAL A 23 7.69 10.15 -14.64
CA VAL A 23 7.46 9.64 -15.99
C VAL A 23 7.43 10.80 -16.98
N LYS A 24 8.44 10.89 -17.85
CA LYS A 24 8.49 11.86 -18.94
C LYS A 24 8.18 11.17 -20.28
N ALA A 25 7.26 11.73 -21.06
CA ALA A 25 6.84 11.17 -22.34
C ALA A 25 7.13 12.10 -23.53
N ALA A 26 6.60 13.33 -23.50
CA ALA A 26 6.89 14.36 -24.48
C ALA A 26 7.79 15.45 -23.87
N ASP A 27 8.38 16.29 -24.72
CA ASP A 27 9.17 17.46 -24.33
C ASP A 27 8.32 18.71 -24.06
N ARG A 28 7.00 18.63 -24.30
CA ARG A 28 5.99 19.67 -24.08
C ARG A 28 4.60 19.06 -23.87
N ASP A 29 3.65 19.88 -23.43
CA ASP A 29 2.25 19.48 -23.35
C ASP A 29 1.63 19.27 -24.74
N LEU A 30 0.75 18.27 -24.84
CA LEU A 30 0.11 17.86 -26.09
C LEU A 30 -1.42 17.94 -25.97
N HIS A 31 -2.07 18.45 -27.01
CA HIS A 31 -3.53 18.48 -27.08
C HIS A 31 -4.10 17.06 -27.23
N SER A 32 -4.86 16.59 -26.24
CA SER A 32 -5.32 15.21 -26.16
C SER A 32 -6.16 14.75 -27.36
N GLY A 33 -6.91 15.66 -28.01
CA GLY A 33 -7.65 15.34 -29.24
C GLY A 33 -6.79 15.15 -30.49
N LEU A 34 -5.64 15.83 -30.58
CA LEU A 34 -4.74 15.72 -31.74
C LEU A 34 -3.78 14.54 -31.61
N TYR A 35 -3.36 14.26 -30.38
CA TYR A 35 -2.34 13.25 -30.08
C TYR A 35 -2.91 12.01 -29.36
N GLY A 36 -4.23 11.95 -29.20
CA GLY A 36 -4.93 10.86 -28.54
C GLY A 36 -4.67 9.53 -29.25
N GLY A 37 -3.98 8.62 -28.56
CA GLY A 37 -3.62 7.30 -29.09
C GLY A 37 -2.32 7.26 -29.90
N ALA A 38 -1.84 8.40 -30.40
CA ALA A 38 -0.57 8.48 -31.13
C ALA A 38 0.64 8.74 -30.22
N ALA A 39 0.47 9.55 -29.18
CA ALA A 39 1.53 9.84 -28.21
C ALA A 39 1.38 9.02 -26.92
N ALA A 40 2.51 8.68 -26.29
CA ALA A 40 2.53 8.09 -24.96
C ALA A 40 1.96 9.10 -23.94
N ASN A 41 0.97 8.67 -23.15
CA ASN A 41 0.40 9.49 -22.09
C ASN A 41 1.04 9.12 -20.73
N PRO A 42 1.82 10.02 -20.11
CA PRO A 42 2.56 9.70 -18.89
C PRO A 42 1.65 9.30 -17.73
N ILE A 43 0.43 9.85 -17.61
CA ILE A 43 -0.49 9.47 -16.54
C ILE A 43 -0.99 8.03 -16.67
N ARG A 44 -1.16 7.52 -17.91
CA ARG A 44 -1.58 6.14 -18.14
C ARG A 44 -0.46 5.16 -17.78
N ILE A 45 0.79 5.54 -18.05
CA ILE A 45 1.96 4.74 -17.68
C ILE A 45 2.10 4.72 -16.16
N LEU A 46 2.03 5.89 -15.50
CA LEU A 46 2.11 5.99 -14.05
C LEU A 46 0.97 5.22 -13.37
N ALA A 47 -0.26 5.36 -13.84
CA ALA A 47 -1.41 4.63 -13.30
C ALA A 47 -1.22 3.11 -13.39
N ARG A 48 -0.66 2.61 -14.50
CA ARG A 48 -0.34 1.18 -14.63
C ARG A 48 0.74 0.76 -13.64
N ILE A 49 1.84 1.53 -13.53
CA ILE A 49 2.90 1.25 -12.54
C ILE A 49 2.32 1.17 -11.13
N LEU A 50 1.49 2.15 -10.74
CA LEU A 50 0.88 2.18 -9.41
C LEU A 50 -0.09 1.02 -9.17
N ALA A 51 -0.88 0.65 -10.18
CA ALA A 51 -1.77 -0.50 -10.11
C ALA A 51 -0.97 -1.80 -9.97
N ASP A 52 0.12 -1.95 -10.71
CA ASP A 52 0.94 -3.16 -10.70
C ASP A 52 1.66 -3.37 -9.37
N ILE A 53 1.78 -2.37 -8.47
CA ILE A 53 2.45 -2.52 -7.16
C ILE A 53 1.68 -3.44 -6.20
N HIS A 54 0.36 -3.57 -6.35
CA HIS A 54 -0.46 -4.46 -5.53
C HIS A 54 -1.30 -5.40 -6.40
N ASP A 55 -1.50 -6.64 -5.95
CA ASP A 55 -2.43 -7.57 -6.60
C ASP A 55 -3.88 -7.39 -6.11
N GLU A 56 -4.79 -8.25 -6.60
CA GLU A 56 -6.22 -8.21 -6.28
C GLU A 56 -6.52 -8.44 -4.79
N ASP A 57 -5.62 -9.12 -4.07
CA ASP A 57 -5.71 -9.37 -2.62
C ASP A 57 -4.97 -8.30 -1.80
N GLY A 58 -4.38 -7.30 -2.45
CA GLY A 58 -3.63 -6.21 -1.82
C GLY A 58 -2.21 -6.57 -1.40
N ARG A 59 -1.66 -7.70 -1.86
CA ARG A 59 -0.26 -8.07 -1.63
C ARG A 59 0.65 -7.22 -2.52
N VAL A 60 1.80 -6.80 -1.99
CA VAL A 60 2.80 -6.07 -2.75
C VAL A 60 3.49 -7.01 -3.74
N THR A 61 3.56 -6.62 -5.01
CA THR A 61 4.05 -7.46 -6.12
C THR A 61 5.53 -7.25 -6.44
N ILE A 62 6.17 -6.25 -5.83
CA ILE A 62 7.57 -5.89 -6.10
C ILE A 62 8.46 -7.11 -5.79
N PRO A 63 9.31 -7.56 -6.75
CA PRO A 63 10.19 -8.70 -6.52
C PRO A 63 11.10 -8.50 -5.30
N GLY A 64 11.18 -9.51 -4.45
CA GLY A 64 11.98 -9.48 -3.21
C GLY A 64 11.41 -8.61 -2.09
N PHE A 65 10.20 -8.03 -2.24
CA PHE A 65 9.63 -7.14 -1.22
C PHE A 65 9.48 -7.78 0.17
N TYR A 66 9.22 -9.09 0.21
CA TYR A 66 9.03 -9.84 1.45
C TYR A 66 10.32 -10.51 1.96
N ASP A 67 11.45 -10.31 1.27
CA ASP A 67 12.72 -10.86 1.70
C ASP A 67 13.10 -10.24 3.05
N GLY A 68 13.33 -11.10 4.06
CA GLY A 68 13.62 -10.66 5.43
C GLY A 68 12.40 -10.26 6.26
N VAL A 69 11.17 -10.41 5.74
CA VAL A 69 9.96 -10.33 6.57
C VAL A 69 9.78 -11.67 7.28
N GLU A 70 9.99 -11.67 8.59
CA GLU A 70 9.78 -12.86 9.42
C GLU A 70 8.29 -13.15 9.61
N GLU A 71 7.95 -14.44 9.67
CA GLU A 71 6.61 -14.86 10.05
C GLU A 71 6.27 -14.38 11.45
N THR A 72 5.00 -14.00 11.66
CA THR A 72 4.58 -13.47 12.95
C THR A 72 4.69 -14.58 14.02
N PRO A 73 5.44 -14.37 15.12
CA PRO A 73 5.59 -15.39 16.15
C PRO A 73 4.25 -15.78 16.78
N SER A 74 4.07 -17.06 17.12
CA SER A 74 2.83 -17.59 17.68
C SER A 74 2.40 -16.88 18.97
N GLN A 75 3.33 -16.47 19.82
CA GLN A 75 3.04 -15.69 21.03
C GLN A 75 2.33 -14.36 20.70
N ILE A 76 2.76 -13.69 19.62
CA ILE A 76 2.18 -12.42 19.19
C ILE A 76 0.77 -12.66 18.63
N LEU A 77 0.60 -13.68 17.78
CA LEU A 77 -0.70 -14.08 17.25
C LEU A 77 -1.70 -14.41 18.38
N ASN A 78 -1.26 -15.17 19.39
CA ASN A 78 -2.08 -15.49 20.56
C ASN A 78 -2.45 -14.23 21.35
N SER A 79 -1.51 -13.29 21.52
CA SER A 79 -1.80 -12.00 22.17
C SER A 79 -2.80 -11.15 21.41
N TRP A 80 -2.84 -11.21 20.08
CA TRP A 80 -3.86 -10.50 19.30
C TRP A 80 -5.23 -11.15 19.42
N GLN A 81 -5.30 -12.48 19.49
CA GLN A 81 -6.55 -13.22 19.68
C GLN A 81 -7.23 -12.88 21.02
N THR A 82 -6.46 -12.63 22.08
CA THR A 82 -7.04 -12.25 23.39
C THR A 82 -7.73 -10.89 23.37
N LEU A 83 -7.45 -10.07 22.36
CA LEU A 83 -8.10 -8.78 22.24
C LEU A 83 -9.59 -8.95 21.91
N GLY A 84 -9.99 -10.02 21.23
CA GLY A 84 -11.40 -10.39 21.06
C GLY A 84 -12.16 -9.59 20.00
N GLU A 85 -11.47 -8.83 19.15
CA GLU A 85 -12.07 -8.14 17.99
C GLU A 85 -11.74 -8.84 16.69
N THR A 86 -12.60 -8.62 15.70
CA THR A 86 -12.34 -8.93 14.30
C THR A 86 -12.20 -7.63 13.50
N ALA A 87 -11.75 -7.72 12.26
CA ALA A 87 -11.72 -6.56 11.38
C ALA A 87 -13.11 -5.95 11.21
N GLU A 88 -14.16 -6.78 11.17
CA GLU A 88 -15.55 -6.36 11.02
C GLU A 88 -16.09 -5.67 12.27
N THR A 89 -15.78 -6.16 13.48
CA THR A 89 -16.24 -5.51 14.72
C THR A 89 -15.48 -4.21 14.99
N PHE A 90 -14.20 -4.16 14.60
CA PHE A 90 -13.33 -3.02 14.85
C PHE A 90 -13.40 -1.91 13.78
N LEU A 91 -13.56 -2.27 12.49
CA LEU A 91 -13.56 -1.35 11.35
C LEU A 91 -14.90 -1.28 10.61
N GLY A 92 -15.90 -2.05 11.05
CA GLY A 92 -17.24 -2.00 10.48
C GLY A 92 -17.88 -0.61 10.58
N PRO A 93 -18.86 -0.31 9.72
CA PRO A 93 -19.57 0.97 9.70
C PRO A 93 -20.33 1.28 10.99
#